data_AF-A0A5D4UM38-F1
#
_entry.id   AF-A0A5D4UM38-F1
#
_cell.length_a   1.000
_cell.length_b   1.000
_cell.length_c   1.000
_cell.angle_alpha   90.00
_cell.angle_beta   90.00
_cell.angle_gamma   90.00
#
_symmetry.space_group_name_H-M   'P 1'
#
loop_
_entity.id
_entity.type
_entity.pdbx_description
1 polymer ?
#
loop_
_entity_poly.entity_id
_entity_poly.type
_entity_poly.pdbx_seq_one_letter_code
_entity_poly.pdbx_strand_id
1 'polypeptide(L)'
;MQNKTFTFKLSDEGYYELLKYMPYFRKVYLFGIIGLFVISIVLFLSLNNSFQESASTSSQVMFAYISQVMFPALLALALSLVVLLVFYLYFRFRINTFLKKSARRLKEKYQPANDEEYMIVFDQDQMAFLLGNRQHRIGIGQNLKVISTSKNILFYNGDGKSHNKFYIPKYGDKEHQENVAYMTDYLEKSSEVEYKEQEKDW
;
A
#
# COMPACT_ATOMS: atom_id res chain seq x y z
N MET A 1 14.99 18.05 29.26
CA MET A 1 14.62 17.56 27.91
C MET A 1 13.15 17.20 27.91
N GLN A 2 12.44 17.44 26.80
CA GLN A 2 10.97 17.44 26.76
C GLN A 2 10.44 16.20 26.05
N ASN A 3 9.71 15.35 26.78
CA ASN A 3 8.82 14.38 26.16
C ASN A 3 7.77 15.13 25.35
N LYS A 4 7.57 14.72 24.09
CA LYS A 4 6.54 15.31 23.22
C LYS A 4 5.34 14.38 23.18
N THR A 5 4.18 14.90 23.56
CA THR A 5 2.93 14.14 23.60
C THR A 5 2.07 14.54 22.41
N PHE A 6 1.47 13.54 21.78
CA PHE A 6 0.52 13.68 20.69
C PHE A 6 -0.80 13.06 21.12
N THR A 7 -1.87 13.84 21.15
CA THR A 7 -3.22 13.35 21.43
C THR A 7 -4.12 13.63 20.23
N PHE A 8 -4.80 12.60 19.73
CA PHE A 8 -5.68 12.74 18.59
C PHE A 8 -6.71 11.61 18.52
N LYS A 9 -7.81 11.86 17.81
CA LYS A 9 -8.80 10.83 17.53
C LYS A 9 -8.36 9.93 16.39
N LEU A 10 -8.45 8.62 16.60
CA LEU A 10 -8.15 7.63 15.57
C LEU A 10 -9.21 7.64 14.46
N SER A 11 -8.77 7.63 13.21
CA SER A 11 -9.62 7.67 12.03
C SER A 11 -9.40 6.45 11.14
N ASP A 12 -10.47 6.02 10.47
CA ASP A 12 -10.39 4.93 9.49
C ASP A 12 -9.48 5.34 8.32
N GLU A 13 -9.50 6.63 7.95
CA GLU A 13 -8.66 7.19 6.89
C GLU A 13 -7.17 7.15 7.24
N GLY A 14 -6.79 7.51 8.47
CA GLY A 14 -5.40 7.47 8.90
C GLY A 14 -4.83 6.05 8.90
N TYR A 15 -5.61 5.06 9.36
CA TYR A 15 -5.20 3.65 9.28
C TYR A 15 -5.27 3.09 7.85
N TYR A 16 -6.19 3.56 7.02
CA TYR A 16 -6.21 3.19 5.61
C TYR A 16 -4.95 3.68 4.92
N GLU A 17 -4.55 4.93 5.14
CA GLU A 17 -3.33 5.52 4.61
C GLU A 17 -2.08 4.78 5.11
N LEU A 18 -2.02 4.46 6.42
CA LEU A 18 -0.97 3.63 7.01
C LEU A 18 -0.82 2.28 6.31
N LEU A 19 -1.94 1.60 6.00
CA LEU A 19 -1.86 0.32 5.29
C LEU A 19 -1.58 0.48 3.80
N LYS A 20 -2.13 1.53 3.17
CA LYS A 20 -1.90 1.91 1.77
C LYS A 20 -0.39 2.02 1.53
N TYR A 21 0.31 2.81 2.32
CA TYR A 21 1.74 3.08 2.14
C TYR A 21 2.70 2.05 2.75
N MET A 22 2.18 1.01 3.38
CA MET A 22 3.02 -0.01 3.98
C MET A 22 3.85 -0.74 2.89
N PRO A 23 5.18 -0.91 3.08
CA PRO A 23 6.05 -1.55 2.09
C PRO A 23 5.57 -2.93 1.64
N TYR A 24 4.95 -3.68 2.56
CA TYR A 24 4.34 -4.98 2.27
C TYR A 24 3.26 -4.89 1.17
N PHE A 25 2.33 -3.95 1.28
CA PHE A 25 1.24 -3.82 0.29
C PHE A 25 1.76 -3.34 -1.06
N ARG A 26 2.80 -2.50 -1.10
CA ARG A 26 3.48 -2.14 -2.34
C ARG A 26 4.03 -3.38 -3.06
N LYS A 27 4.65 -4.32 -2.33
CA LYS A 27 5.10 -5.60 -2.90
C LYS A 27 3.92 -6.46 -3.38
N VAL A 28 2.84 -6.55 -2.60
CA VAL A 28 1.62 -7.28 -3.00
C VAL A 28 1.03 -6.74 -4.30
N TYR A 29 0.94 -5.41 -4.45
CA TYR A 29 0.49 -4.79 -5.69
C TYR A 29 1.41 -5.13 -6.87
N LEU A 30 2.73 -5.04 -6.69
CA LEU A 30 3.70 -5.37 -7.73
C LEU A 30 3.57 -6.84 -8.18
N PHE A 31 3.57 -7.78 -7.23
CA PHE A 31 3.41 -9.21 -7.54
C PHE A 31 2.03 -9.52 -8.15
N GLY A 32 0.98 -8.84 -7.70
CA GLY A 32 -0.35 -8.97 -8.28
C GLY A 32 -0.38 -8.53 -9.74
N ILE A 33 0.22 -7.37 -10.06
CA ILE A 33 0.31 -6.87 -11.44
C ILE A 33 1.13 -7.84 -12.32
N ILE A 34 2.29 -8.30 -11.84
CA ILE A 34 3.11 -9.28 -12.57
C ILE A 34 2.31 -10.57 -12.82
N GLY A 35 1.63 -11.09 -11.80
CA GLY A 35 0.79 -12.28 -11.93
C GLY A 35 -0.32 -12.11 -12.97
N LEU A 36 -0.97 -10.93 -13.00
CA LEU A 36 -1.97 -10.60 -14.01
C LEU A 36 -1.40 -10.59 -15.44
N PHE A 37 -0.20 -10.03 -15.63
CA PHE A 37 0.48 -10.06 -16.92
C PHE A 37 0.80 -11.50 -17.36
N VAL A 38 1.31 -12.33 -16.47
CA VAL A 38 1.60 -13.75 -16.77
C VAL A 38 0.33 -14.50 -17.17
N ILE A 39 -0.76 -14.32 -16.42
CA ILE A 39 -2.06 -14.95 -16.74
C ILE A 39 -2.55 -14.49 -18.12
N SER A 40 -2.43 -13.20 -18.44
CA SER A 40 -2.85 -12.65 -19.74
C SER A 40 -2.03 -13.23 -20.89
N ILE A 41 -0.71 -13.36 -20.73
CA ILE A 41 0.17 -13.98 -21.75
C ILE A 41 -0.23 -15.43 -21.99
N VAL A 42 -0.43 -16.22 -20.92
CA VAL A 42 -0.85 -17.62 -21.04
C VAL A 42 -2.22 -17.73 -21.72
N LEU A 43 -3.18 -16.88 -21.36
CA LEU A 43 -4.49 -16.83 -22.01
C LEU A 43 -4.38 -16.46 -23.49
N PHE A 44 -3.57 -15.47 -23.84
CA PHE A 44 -3.34 -15.10 -25.23
C PHE A 44 -2.76 -16.26 -26.03
N LEU A 45 -1.71 -16.92 -25.53
CA LEU A 45 -1.09 -18.07 -26.20
C LEU A 45 -2.08 -19.23 -26.35
N SER A 46 -2.86 -19.52 -25.32
CA SER A 46 -3.87 -20.58 -25.34
C SER A 46 -4.99 -20.30 -26.35
N LEU A 47 -5.53 -19.09 -26.36
CA LEU A 47 -6.57 -18.66 -27.30
C LEU A 47 -6.03 -18.64 -28.73
N ASN A 48 -4.84 -18.07 -28.93
CA ASN A 48 -4.21 -18.00 -30.25
C ASN A 48 -3.93 -19.39 -30.81
N ASN A 49 -3.41 -20.33 -29.99
CA ASN A 49 -3.20 -21.71 -30.44
C ASN A 49 -4.53 -22.38 -30.83
N SER A 50 -5.56 -22.26 -29.99
CA SER A 50 -6.88 -22.85 -30.26
C SER A 50 -7.49 -22.30 -31.56
N PHE A 51 -7.35 -21.00 -31.79
CA PHE A 51 -7.83 -20.38 -33.01
C PHE A 51 -7.03 -20.79 -34.24
N GLN A 52 -5.70 -20.93 -34.13
CA GLN A 52 -4.88 -21.38 -35.25
C GLN A 52 -5.11 -22.87 -35.59
N GLU A 53 -5.32 -23.73 -34.58
CA GLU A 53 -5.72 -25.13 -34.82
C GLU A 53 -7.08 -25.21 -35.52
N SER A 54 -8.01 -24.30 -35.20
CA SER A 54 -9.31 -24.23 -35.86
C SER A 54 -9.26 -23.64 -37.28
N ALA A 55 -8.17 -22.94 -37.61
CA ALA A 55 -7.96 -22.34 -38.93
C ALA A 55 -7.33 -23.37 -39.87
N SER A 56 -8.17 -24.04 -40.66
CA SER A 56 -7.68 -24.97 -41.69
C SER A 56 -6.96 -24.23 -42.83
N THR A 57 -5.76 -24.71 -43.16
CA THR A 57 -5.02 -24.67 -44.44
C THR A 57 -4.04 -23.55 -44.83
N SER A 58 -2.98 -24.04 -45.49
CA SER A 58 -1.81 -23.42 -46.12
C SER A 58 -2.12 -22.65 -47.41
N SER A 59 -2.95 -21.61 -47.34
CA SER A 59 -3.26 -20.79 -48.52
C SER A 59 -2.19 -19.71 -48.77
N GLN A 60 -1.62 -19.68 -49.98
CA GLN A 60 -0.69 -18.62 -50.44
C GLN A 60 -1.40 -17.28 -50.76
N VAL A 61 -2.73 -17.21 -50.64
CA VAL A 61 -3.51 -16.02 -50.98
C VAL A 61 -3.58 -15.09 -49.77
N MET A 62 -3.07 -13.86 -49.93
CA MET A 62 -3.00 -12.84 -48.86
C MET A 62 -4.32 -12.65 -48.11
N PHE A 63 -5.47 -12.73 -48.79
CA PHE A 63 -6.80 -12.63 -48.18
C PHE A 63 -7.14 -13.80 -47.25
N ALA A 64 -6.74 -15.03 -47.60
CA ALA A 64 -6.92 -16.20 -46.76
C ALA A 64 -6.02 -16.13 -45.52
N TYR A 65 -4.77 -15.67 -45.68
CA TYR A 65 -3.86 -15.45 -44.55
C TYR A 65 -4.41 -14.39 -43.56
N ILE A 66 -4.92 -13.26 -44.05
CA ILE A 66 -5.50 -12.21 -43.20
C ILE A 66 -6.71 -12.74 -42.42
N SER A 67 -7.63 -13.43 -43.10
CA SER A 67 -8.87 -13.90 -42.48
C SER A 67 -8.67 -15.10 -41.55
N GLN A 68 -7.73 -16.00 -41.84
CA GLN A 68 -7.54 -17.25 -41.10
C GLN A 68 -6.45 -17.19 -40.04
N VAL A 69 -5.47 -16.28 -40.17
CA VAL A 69 -4.33 -16.18 -39.23
C VAL A 69 -4.33 -14.87 -38.47
N MET A 70 -4.41 -13.73 -39.18
CA MET A 70 -4.31 -12.41 -38.51
C MET A 70 -5.58 -12.08 -37.72
N PHE A 71 -6.76 -12.29 -38.28
CA PHE A 71 -8.01 -11.95 -37.60
C PHE A 71 -8.21 -12.74 -36.29
N PRO A 72 -7.99 -14.07 -36.24
CA PRO A 72 -8.13 -14.79 -34.98
C PRO A 72 -7.05 -14.45 -33.95
N ALA A 73 -5.82 -14.12 -34.39
CA ALA A 73 -4.77 -13.63 -33.50
C ALA A 73 -5.13 -12.27 -32.88
N LEU A 74 -5.70 -11.35 -33.67
CA LEU A 74 -6.21 -10.07 -33.17
C LEU A 74 -7.39 -10.27 -32.21
N LEU A 75 -8.28 -11.22 -32.51
CA LEU A 75 -9.38 -11.59 -31.62
C LEU A 75 -8.86 -12.14 -30.28
N ALA A 76 -7.89 -13.06 -30.31
CA ALA A 76 -7.24 -13.58 -29.11
C ALA A 76 -6.60 -12.48 -28.28
N LEU A 77 -5.90 -11.55 -28.94
CA LEU A 77 -5.29 -10.40 -28.28
C LEU A 77 -6.35 -9.50 -27.63
N ALA A 78 -7.41 -9.15 -28.37
CA ALA A 78 -8.50 -8.34 -27.84
C ALA A 78 -9.17 -8.99 -26.62
N LEU A 79 -9.50 -10.29 -26.71
CA LEU A 79 -10.08 -11.03 -25.60
C LEU A 79 -9.14 -11.10 -24.39
N SER A 80 -7.84 -11.33 -24.61
CA SER A 80 -6.84 -11.34 -23.52
C SER A 80 -6.73 -10.00 -22.81
N LEU A 81 -6.80 -8.88 -23.56
CA LEU A 81 -6.78 -7.53 -23.00
C LEU A 81 -8.05 -7.22 -22.20
N VAL A 82 -9.22 -7.65 -22.68
CA VAL A 82 -10.48 -7.50 -21.94
C VAL A 82 -10.41 -8.26 -20.61
N VAL A 83 -9.95 -9.51 -20.64
CA VAL A 83 -9.80 -10.33 -19.42
C VAL A 83 -8.77 -9.72 -18.47
N LEU A 84 -7.64 -9.23 -18.99
CA LEU A 84 -6.64 -8.52 -18.20
C LEU A 84 -7.24 -7.28 -17.51
N LEU A 85 -8.02 -6.48 -18.24
CA LEU A 85 -8.68 -5.28 -17.69
C LEU A 85 -9.66 -5.66 -16.58
N VAL A 86 -10.50 -6.68 -16.80
CA VAL A 86 -11.47 -7.16 -15.80
C VAL A 86 -10.76 -7.65 -14.54
N PHE A 87 -9.72 -8.49 -14.68
CA PHE A 87 -8.97 -8.97 -13.54
C PHE A 87 -8.18 -7.88 -12.83
N TYR A 88 -7.64 -6.90 -13.57
CA TYR A 88 -6.99 -5.73 -12.99
C TYR A 88 -7.95 -4.92 -12.12
N LEU A 89 -9.14 -4.60 -12.66
CA LEU A 89 -10.18 -3.88 -11.90
C LEU A 89 -10.64 -4.67 -10.68
N TYR A 90 -10.85 -5.98 -10.84
CA TYR A 90 -11.21 -6.88 -9.74
C TYR A 90 -10.13 -6.92 -8.66
N PHE A 91 -8.86 -7.09 -9.03
CA PHE A 91 -7.73 -7.11 -8.11
C PHE A 91 -7.62 -5.78 -7.35
N ARG A 92 -7.68 -4.65 -8.07
CA ARG A 92 -7.63 -3.31 -7.47
C ARG A 92 -8.78 -3.11 -6.48
N PHE A 93 -10.00 -3.50 -6.84
CA PHE A 93 -11.16 -3.43 -5.96
C PHE A 93 -10.96 -4.29 -4.70
N ARG A 94 -10.56 -5.56 -4.87
CA ARG A 94 -10.37 -6.50 -3.76
C ARG A 94 -9.32 -6.03 -2.76
N ILE A 95 -8.20 -5.50 -3.22
CA ILE A 95 -7.16 -4.97 -2.33
C ILE A 95 -7.68 -3.74 -1.58
N ASN A 96 -8.32 -2.79 -2.26
CA ASN A 96 -8.87 -1.60 -1.61
C ASN A 96 -9.91 -1.97 -0.52
N THR A 97 -10.81 -2.92 -0.80
CA THR A 97 -11.77 -3.42 0.19
C THR A 97 -11.06 -4.10 1.36
N PHE A 98 -10.03 -4.90 1.09
CA PHE A 98 -9.23 -5.55 2.12
C PHE A 98 -8.50 -4.55 3.02
N LEU A 99 -7.93 -3.50 2.43
CA LEU A 99 -7.25 -2.41 3.16
C LEU A 99 -8.23 -1.67 4.06
N LYS A 100 -9.39 -1.26 3.55
CA LYS A 100 -10.44 -0.59 4.36
C LYS A 100 -10.88 -1.45 5.55
N LYS A 101 -11.14 -2.75 5.31
CA LYS A 101 -11.53 -3.68 6.38
C LYS A 101 -10.41 -3.87 7.41
N SER A 102 -9.17 -3.93 6.95
CA SER A 102 -8.01 -4.07 7.83
C SER A 102 -7.73 -2.80 8.64
N ALA A 103 -7.93 -1.63 8.05
CA ALA A 103 -7.80 -0.33 8.70
C ALA A 103 -8.80 -0.20 9.85
N ARG A 104 -10.07 -0.54 9.59
CA ARG A 104 -11.11 -0.57 10.62
C ARG A 104 -10.77 -1.50 11.79
N ARG A 105 -10.33 -2.73 11.50
CA ARG A 105 -9.88 -3.68 12.55
C ARG A 105 -8.69 -3.16 13.35
N LEU A 106 -7.78 -2.44 12.70
CA LEU A 106 -6.61 -1.88 13.35
C LEU A 106 -6.99 -0.69 14.25
N LYS A 107 -7.92 0.16 13.79
CA LYS A 107 -8.53 1.19 14.61
C LYS A 107 -9.19 0.58 15.83
N GLU A 108 -10.11 -0.36 15.65
CA GLU A 108 -10.83 -1.03 16.75
C GLU A 108 -9.88 -1.68 17.77
N LYS A 109 -8.70 -2.17 17.33
CA LYS A 109 -7.68 -2.74 18.23
C LYS A 109 -7.02 -1.69 19.13
N TYR A 110 -6.78 -0.48 18.62
CA TYR A 110 -6.04 0.57 19.33
C TYR A 110 -6.93 1.67 19.90
N GLN A 111 -8.21 1.69 19.54
CA GLN A 111 -9.18 2.67 20.04
C GLN A 111 -9.34 2.49 21.56
N PRO A 112 -9.12 3.56 22.34
CA PRO A 112 -9.42 3.53 23.77
C PRO A 112 -10.89 3.22 24.04
N ALA A 113 -11.19 2.70 25.22
CA ALA A 113 -12.57 2.60 25.68
C ALA A 113 -13.21 4.00 25.70
N ASN A 114 -14.48 4.11 25.31
CA ASN A 114 -15.27 5.36 25.28
C ASN A 114 -14.86 6.43 24.24
N ASP A 115 -14.18 6.06 23.15
CA ASP A 115 -13.81 7.00 22.07
C ASP A 115 -12.91 8.17 22.55
N GLU A 116 -12.13 7.92 23.62
CA GLU A 116 -11.14 8.86 24.13
C GLU A 116 -10.01 9.08 23.12
N GLU A 117 -9.28 10.19 23.31
CA GLU A 117 -8.14 10.53 22.47
C GLU A 117 -7.01 9.50 22.64
N TYR A 118 -6.44 9.11 21.51
CA TYR A 118 -5.29 8.22 21.49
C TYR A 118 -4.03 9.03 21.74
N MET A 119 -3.24 8.60 22.72
CA MET A 119 -2.01 9.26 23.13
C MET A 119 -0.78 8.52 22.60
N ILE A 120 0.16 9.27 22.05
CA ILE A 120 1.51 8.81 21.71
C ILE A 120 2.51 9.72 22.38
N VAL A 121 3.48 9.15 23.10
CA VAL A 121 4.59 9.91 23.68
C VAL A 121 5.86 9.59 22.92
N PHE A 122 6.52 10.63 22.41
CA PHE A 122 7.87 10.56 21.89
C PHE A 122 8.85 10.90 23.00
N ASP A 123 9.61 9.89 23.42
CA ASP A 123 10.65 9.97 24.43
C ASP A 123 12.01 9.90 23.73
N GLN A 124 12.68 11.05 23.67
CA GLN A 124 13.98 11.18 23.02
C GLN A 124 15.09 10.49 23.82
N ASP A 125 15.01 10.53 25.15
CA ASP A 125 16.04 9.97 26.04
C ASP A 125 16.05 8.44 25.92
N GLN A 126 14.88 7.85 25.78
CA GLN A 126 14.71 6.41 25.55
C GLN A 126 14.79 6.00 24.08
N MET A 127 14.93 6.96 23.16
CA MET A 127 14.81 6.78 21.72
C MET A 127 13.60 5.89 21.38
N ALA A 128 12.41 6.25 21.86
CA ALA A 128 11.24 5.39 21.73
C ALA A 128 9.92 6.14 21.64
N PHE A 129 8.94 5.48 21.02
CA PHE A 129 7.53 5.85 21.06
C PHE A 129 6.80 4.98 22.08
N LEU A 130 6.03 5.60 22.95
CA LEU A 130 5.11 4.94 23.88
C LEU A 130 3.69 5.11 23.36
N LEU A 131 3.04 4.00 23.03
CA LEU A 131 1.74 3.96 22.38
C LEU A 131 0.61 3.65 23.36
N GLY A 132 -0.36 4.55 23.43
CA GLY A 132 -1.61 4.40 24.18
C GLY A 132 -1.42 4.26 25.69
N ASN A 133 -2.51 3.98 26.39
CA ASN A 133 -2.53 3.90 27.85
C ASN A 133 -1.73 2.71 28.40
N ARG A 134 -1.48 1.68 27.57
CA ARG A 134 -0.64 0.53 27.92
C ARG A 134 0.85 0.76 27.69
N GLN A 135 1.23 1.95 27.20
CA GLN A 135 2.61 2.37 26.92
C GLN A 135 3.41 1.31 26.16
N HIS A 136 2.83 0.78 25.07
CA HIS A 136 3.54 -0.18 24.23
C HIS A 136 4.75 0.53 23.60
N ARG A 137 5.96 0.07 23.95
CA ARG A 137 7.21 0.73 23.54
C ARG A 137 7.64 0.27 22.15
N ILE A 138 7.93 1.23 21.28
CA ILE A 138 8.56 1.03 19.98
C ILE A 138 9.87 1.81 19.98
N GLY A 139 10.99 1.10 19.96
CA GLY A 139 12.31 1.72 19.82
C GLY A 139 12.48 2.38 18.45
N ILE A 140 13.16 3.52 18.45
CA ILE A 140 13.69 4.22 17.30
C ILE A 140 15.07 3.61 17.03
N GLY A 141 15.30 3.18 15.80
CA GLY A 141 16.54 2.54 15.38
C GLY A 141 16.40 2.03 13.95
N GLN A 142 17.39 1.24 13.49
CA GLN A 142 17.57 0.81 12.09
C GLN A 142 16.35 0.16 11.42
N ASN A 143 15.41 -0.39 12.20
CA ASN A 143 14.22 -1.05 11.69
C ASN A 143 13.00 -0.13 11.56
N LEU A 144 13.10 1.13 12.01
CA LEU A 144 12.03 2.10 11.91
C LEU A 144 12.04 2.76 10.54
N LYS A 145 10.93 2.61 9.82
CA LYS A 145 10.66 3.28 8.54
C LYS A 145 9.59 4.32 8.76
N VAL A 146 9.84 5.53 8.28
CA VAL A 146 8.95 6.67 8.44
C VAL A 146 8.59 7.17 7.04
N ILE A 147 7.28 7.20 6.76
CA ILE A 147 6.75 7.76 5.51
C ILE A 147 5.91 8.98 5.87
N SER A 148 6.35 10.14 5.38
CA SER A 148 5.67 11.42 5.59
C SER A 148 4.76 11.71 4.39
N THR A 149 3.46 11.80 4.61
CA THR A 149 2.46 12.15 3.58
C THR A 149 1.94 13.57 3.81
N SER A 150 1.06 14.08 2.95
CA SER A 150 0.46 15.41 3.13
C SER A 150 -0.35 15.54 4.43
N LYS A 151 -0.94 14.45 4.91
CA LYS A 151 -1.84 14.45 6.08
C LYS A 151 -1.24 13.83 7.33
N ASN A 152 -0.38 12.81 7.17
CA ASN A 152 0.05 11.95 8.27
C ASN A 152 1.55 11.65 8.19
N ILE A 153 2.14 11.31 9.33
CA ILE A 153 3.44 10.66 9.42
C ILE A 153 3.19 9.21 9.80
N LEU A 154 3.65 8.29 8.96
CA LEU A 154 3.36 6.86 9.04
C LEU A 154 4.60 6.11 9.53
N PHE A 155 4.45 5.30 10.55
CA PHE A 155 5.54 4.60 11.20
C PHE A 155 5.40 3.08 11.04
N TYR A 156 6.50 2.43 10.67
CA TYR A 156 6.59 0.97 10.54
C TYR A 156 7.88 0.49 11.21
N ASN A 157 7.76 -0.34 12.24
CA ASN A 157 8.94 -0.95 12.86
C ASN A 157 9.07 -2.42 12.38
N GLY A 158 9.95 -2.65 11.40
CA GLY A 158 10.28 -3.94 10.75
C GLY A 158 9.68 -4.17 9.35
N ASP A 159 10.01 -5.30 8.70
CA ASP A 159 9.99 -5.46 7.23
C ASP A 159 8.87 -6.35 6.61
N GLY A 160 7.83 -6.70 7.36
CA GLY A 160 6.80 -7.67 6.93
C GLY A 160 5.36 -7.36 7.36
N LYS A 161 4.49 -8.37 7.51
CA LYS A 161 3.04 -8.18 7.74
C LYS A 161 2.65 -7.87 9.21
N SER A 162 3.39 -8.44 10.17
CA SER A 162 3.10 -8.43 11.62
C SER A 162 3.94 -7.41 12.38
N HIS A 163 3.95 -6.16 11.92
CA HIS A 163 4.79 -5.12 12.50
C HIS A 163 3.97 -4.14 13.32
N ASN A 164 4.63 -3.60 14.35
CA ASN A 164 4.12 -2.45 15.05
C ASN A 164 4.07 -1.28 14.06
N LYS A 165 2.90 -0.69 13.95
CA LYS A 165 2.61 0.37 12.99
C LYS A 165 1.59 1.30 13.58
N PHE A 166 1.80 2.58 13.37
CA PHE A 166 0.96 3.64 13.86
C PHE A 166 1.17 4.86 12.97
N TYR A 167 0.32 5.85 13.12
CA TYR A 167 0.47 7.12 12.43
C TYR A 167 0.32 8.26 13.42
N ILE A 168 0.87 9.42 13.08
CA ILE A 168 0.63 10.69 13.77
C ILE A 168 0.07 11.66 12.72
N PRO A 169 -1.12 12.24 12.92
CA PRO A 169 -1.63 13.26 12.02
C PRO A 169 -0.77 14.52 12.05
N LYS A 170 -0.60 15.19 10.92
CA LYS A 170 0.12 16.48 10.86
C LYS A 170 -0.75 17.66 11.28
N TYR A 171 -2.07 17.51 11.20
CA TYR A 171 -3.04 18.50 11.65
C TYR A 171 -3.29 18.36 13.15
N GLY A 172 -3.58 19.48 13.80
CA GLY A 172 -3.79 19.57 15.24
C GLY A 172 -3.74 21.04 15.68
N ASP A 173 -3.72 21.27 16.98
CA ASP A 173 -3.46 22.59 17.54
C ASP A 173 -2.00 23.02 17.30
N LYS A 174 -1.67 24.25 17.72
CA LYS A 174 -0.35 24.82 17.49
C LYS A 174 0.75 24.00 18.19
N GLU A 175 0.50 23.52 19.40
CA GLU A 175 1.44 22.71 20.16
C GLU A 175 1.70 21.37 19.46
N HIS A 176 0.65 20.70 18.98
CA HIS A 176 0.76 19.47 18.21
C HIS A 176 1.59 19.67 16.94
N GLN A 177 1.35 20.74 16.20
CA GLN A 177 2.11 21.04 14.97
C GLN A 177 3.58 21.33 15.27
N GLU A 178 3.89 22.08 16.34
CA GLU A 178 5.26 22.33 16.79
C GLU A 178 5.95 21.02 17.22
N ASN A 179 5.25 20.15 17.94
CA ASN A 179 5.75 18.84 18.34
C ASN A 179 5.99 17.92 17.13
N VAL A 180 5.11 17.97 16.11
CA VAL A 180 5.26 17.21 14.87
C VAL A 180 6.47 17.70 14.08
N ALA A 181 6.64 19.01 13.95
CA ALA A 181 7.79 19.60 13.26
C ALA A 181 9.10 19.23 13.97
N TYR A 182 9.14 19.32 15.30
CA TYR A 182 10.29 18.94 16.12
C TYR A 182 10.66 17.47 15.95
N MET A 183 9.68 16.56 16.08
CA MET A 183 9.88 15.13 15.91
C MET A 183 10.36 14.80 14.49
N THR A 184 9.80 15.46 13.48
CA THR A 184 10.17 15.24 12.08
C THR A 184 11.62 15.64 11.81
N ASP A 185 12.02 16.83 12.24
CA ASP A 185 13.41 17.31 12.13
C ASP A 185 14.40 16.38 12.85
N TYR A 186 14.02 15.87 14.02
CA TYR A 186 14.83 14.88 14.75
C TYR A 186 14.99 13.56 13.98
N LEU A 187 13.89 13.02 13.45
CA LEU A 187 13.91 11.74 12.73
C LEU A 187 14.62 11.84 11.38
N GLU A 188 14.50 12.97 10.68
CA GLU A 188 15.17 13.22 9.40
C GLU A 188 16.69 13.34 9.57
N LYS A 189 17.14 13.96 10.68
CA LYS A 189 18.57 14.06 11.03
C LYS A 189 19.15 12.76 11.59
N SER A 190 18.31 11.82 12.01
CA SER A 190 18.76 10.54 12.56
C SER A 190 19.21 9.60 11.44
N SER A 191 20.49 9.23 11.45
CA SER A 191 21.07 8.26 10.53
C SER A 191 20.52 6.83 10.70
N GLU A 192 19.81 6.56 11.80
CA GLU A 192 19.29 5.24 12.11
C GLU A 192 17.88 5.00 11.57
N VAL A 193 17.21 6.00 11.00
CA VAL A 193 15.81 5.90 10.56
C VAL A 193 15.72 6.02 9.05
N GLU A 194 14.97 5.13 8.40
CA GLU A 194 14.66 5.27 6.97
C GLU A 194 13.49 6.26 6.82
N TYR A 195 13.81 7.55 6.67
CA TYR A 195 12.83 8.61 6.45
C TYR A 195 12.59 8.84 4.95
N LYS A 196 11.32 8.87 4.53
CA LYS A 196 10.90 9.17 3.15
C LYS A 196 9.72 10.14 3.12
N GLU A 197 9.87 11.21 2.36
CA GLU A 197 8.77 12.11 2.03
C GLU A 197 8.03 11.62 0.78
N GLN A 198 6.70 11.63 0.84
CA GLN A 198 5.83 11.14 -0.22
C GLN A 198 4.99 12.29 -0.77
N GLU A 199 5.48 12.91 -1.84
CA GLU A 199 4.84 14.10 -2.46
C GLU A 199 3.57 13.78 -3.29
N LYS A 200 3.34 12.52 -3.69
CA LYS A 200 2.19 12.14 -4.53
C LYS A 200 1.50 10.86 -4.09
N ASP A 201 0.17 10.94 -4.00
CA ASP A 201 -0.75 9.82 -3.91
C ASP A 201 -0.72 8.99 -5.19
N TRP A 202 -0.48 7.69 -5.06
CA TRP A 202 -0.67 6.68 -6.11
C TRP A 202 -2.14 6.22 -6.20
#